data_AF-A0A6L8A2F2-F1
#
_entry.id   AF-A0A6L8A2F2-F1
#
_cell.length_a   1.000
_cell.length_b   1.000
_cell.length_c   1.000
_cell.angle_alpha   90.00
_cell.angle_beta   90.00
_cell.angle_gamma   90.00
#
_symmetry.space_group_name_H-M   'P 1'
#
loop_
_entity.id
_entity.type
_entity.pdbx_description
1 polymer ?
#
loop_
_entity_poly.entity_id
_entity_poly.type
_entity_poly.pdbx_seq_one_letter_code
_entity_poly.pdbx_strand_id
1 'polypeptide(L)'
;MRTFGGSTLRGGQTVFHGIHMWSQLLRAALLLAAVGIVATPAWRVWQRTTGYEWYAAMIVTVAEAKLGIGYQRTARQEVRQPDGGTVVLTLPEIASSAQALAMREKLKREVYGGAALGAKLSAGAIAGLLALFWVRGKQLGRNRRIRGAELATVGELRRRILPLRRRALGRLSPHRARAPYRIAGVPYPERAETQHTIVSGTTGSGKTVLISDLVAQIRERGERCVVYDKMGSYTRAFYDPRRDTLLNPLDARSPRWSPFLEARSPRDFDTMAAALIPQQKDTVDPFWVTAARQLFANGAGVLRERGVTENRVLVEHLLKTDLSKLAEAMEGTVAQSIVDPDNPKTALSVRAMLTANIGALEYLPDTGEPFSIR
;
A
#
# COMPACT_ATOMS: atom_id res chain seq x y z
N MET A 1 -11.82 3.05 -24.76
CA MET A 1 -11.22 4.35 -25.17
C MET A 1 -12.16 5.48 -24.78
N ARG A 2 -11.74 6.45 -23.96
CA ARG A 2 -12.52 7.68 -23.76
C ARG A 2 -12.17 8.62 -24.91
N THR A 3 -13.15 8.99 -25.73
CA THR A 3 -12.95 9.92 -26.85
C THR A 3 -12.61 11.31 -26.30
N PHE A 4 -11.72 12.02 -26.98
CA PHE A 4 -11.29 13.38 -26.61
C PHE A 4 -12.49 14.32 -26.36
N GLY A 5 -13.53 14.23 -27.20
CA GLY A 5 -14.77 14.99 -27.02
C GLY A 5 -15.52 14.68 -25.72
N GLY A 6 -15.60 13.41 -25.31
CA GLY A 6 -16.28 13.01 -24.08
C GLY A 6 -15.56 13.45 -22.80
N SER A 7 -14.22 13.53 -22.82
CA SER A 7 -13.44 14.11 -21.72
C SER A 7 -13.60 15.63 -21.63
N THR A 8 -13.63 16.33 -22.76
CA THR A 8 -13.77 17.79 -22.81
C THR A 8 -15.15 18.26 -22.34
N LEU A 9 -16.21 17.56 -22.76
CA LEU A 9 -17.59 17.83 -22.29
C LEU A 9 -17.74 17.62 -20.77
N ARG A 10 -17.18 16.53 -20.22
CA ARG A 10 -17.19 16.28 -18.76
C ARG A 10 -16.36 17.31 -17.98
N GLY A 11 -15.22 17.72 -18.54
CA GLY A 11 -14.40 18.79 -17.99
C GLY A 11 -15.19 20.10 -17.93
N GLY A 12 -15.83 20.49 -19.03
CA GLY A 12 -16.70 21.67 -19.11
C GLY A 12 -17.83 21.63 -18.08
N GLN A 13 -18.58 20.53 -17.99
CA GLN A 13 -19.66 20.38 -17.00
C GLN A 13 -19.16 20.54 -15.55
N THR A 14 -17.99 19.98 -15.22
CA THR A 14 -17.42 20.08 -13.88
C THR A 14 -17.01 21.51 -13.54
N VAL A 15 -16.43 22.22 -14.50
CA VAL A 15 -16.03 23.63 -14.34
C VAL A 15 -17.24 24.54 -14.21
N PHE A 16 -18.24 24.41 -15.09
CA PHE A 16 -19.47 25.21 -15.02
C PHE A 16 -20.26 24.93 -13.74
N HIS A 17 -20.35 23.67 -13.32
CA HIS A 17 -20.96 23.32 -12.04
C HIS A 17 -20.19 23.94 -10.86
N GLY A 18 -18.86 23.91 -10.88
CA GLY A 18 -18.01 24.57 -9.89
C GLY A 18 -18.25 26.08 -9.82
N ILE A 19 -18.26 26.77 -10.97
CA ILE A 19 -18.54 28.21 -11.05
C ILE A 19 -19.94 28.53 -10.50
N HIS A 20 -20.94 27.73 -10.85
CA HIS A 20 -22.29 27.92 -10.36
C HIS A 20 -22.37 27.77 -8.84
N MET A 21 -21.79 26.72 -8.27
CA MET A 21 -21.74 26.47 -6.82
C MET A 21 -20.97 27.58 -6.08
N TRP A 22 -19.86 28.06 -6.63
CA TRP A 22 -19.12 29.21 -6.10
C TRP A 22 -19.97 30.49 -6.10
N SER A 23 -20.73 30.74 -7.17
CA SER A 23 -21.61 31.91 -7.26
C SER A 23 -22.73 31.86 -6.21
N GLN A 24 -23.27 30.68 -5.90
CA GLN A 24 -24.26 30.48 -4.84
C GLN A 24 -23.68 30.79 -3.46
N LEU A 25 -22.46 30.33 -3.20
CA LEU A 25 -21.77 30.54 -1.93
C LEU A 25 -21.43 32.03 -1.73
N LEU A 26 -21.01 32.73 -2.79
CA LEU A 26 -20.80 34.17 -2.78
C LEU A 26 -22.11 34.94 -2.53
N ARG A 27 -23.21 34.56 -3.19
CA ARG A 27 -24.53 35.18 -2.96
C ARG A 27 -25.00 35.00 -1.52
N ALA A 28 -24.84 33.80 -0.95
CA ALA A 28 -25.17 33.54 0.45
C ALA A 28 -24.34 34.40 1.41
N ALA A 29 -23.04 34.52 1.16
CA ALA A 29 -22.15 35.38 1.96
C ALA A 29 -22.54 36.86 1.87
N LEU A 30 -22.86 37.36 0.66
CA LEU A 30 -23.32 38.73 0.45
C LEU A 30 -24.67 39.00 1.13
N LEU A 31 -25.61 38.05 1.10
CA LEU A 31 -26.88 38.17 1.81
C LEU A 31 -26.67 38.23 3.32
N LEU A 32 -25.80 37.39 3.89
CA LEU A 32 -25.46 37.43 5.33
C LEU A 32 -24.78 38.75 5.72
N ALA A 33 -23.92 39.30 4.86
CA ALA A 33 -23.32 40.61 5.06
C ALA A 33 -24.37 41.72 5.03
N ALA A 34 -25.25 41.73 4.02
CA ALA A 34 -26.30 42.72 3.88
C ALA A 34 -27.27 42.70 5.07
N VAL A 35 -27.72 41.52 5.51
CA VAL A 35 -28.61 41.37 6.67
C VAL A 35 -27.93 41.90 7.93
N GLY A 36 -26.68 41.53 8.20
CA GLY A 36 -25.99 42.01 9.41
C GLY A 36 -25.74 43.52 9.40
N ILE A 37 -25.34 44.10 8.26
CA ILE A 37 -25.06 45.53 8.11
C ILE A 37 -26.32 46.38 8.21
N VAL A 38 -27.50 45.87 7.83
CA VAL A 38 -28.77 46.62 7.91
C VAL A 38 -29.51 46.35 9.22
N ALA A 39 -29.70 45.09 9.60
CA ALA A 39 -30.52 44.72 10.75
C ALA A 39 -29.88 45.15 12.08
N THR A 40 -28.55 45.06 12.21
CA THR A 40 -27.85 45.40 13.46
C THR A 40 -27.95 46.89 13.81
N PRO A 41 -27.64 47.84 12.90
CA PRO A 41 -27.89 49.26 13.18
C PRO A 41 -29.36 49.60 13.32
N ALA A 42 -30.27 49.02 12.53
CA ALA A 42 -31.71 49.26 12.70
C ALA A 42 -32.19 48.88 14.11
N TRP A 43 -31.80 47.69 14.58
CA TRP A 43 -32.11 47.21 15.93
C TRP A 43 -31.50 48.10 17.02
N ARG A 44 -30.22 48.46 16.87
CA ARG A 44 -29.49 49.27 17.85
C ARG A 44 -30.05 50.68 17.98
N VAL A 45 -30.42 51.29 16.86
CA VAL A 45 -31.05 52.62 16.84
C VAL A 45 -32.45 52.54 17.46
N TRP A 46 -33.24 51.53 17.10
CA TRP A 46 -34.58 51.32 17.70
C TRP A 46 -34.53 51.16 19.23
N GLN A 47 -33.53 50.46 19.78
CA GLN A 47 -33.41 50.26 21.22
C GLN A 47 -32.83 51.46 21.99
N ARG A 48 -32.01 52.31 21.35
CA ARG A 48 -31.20 53.33 22.05
C ARG A 48 -31.60 54.77 21.76
N THR A 49 -32.57 54.98 20.86
CA THR A 49 -33.02 56.31 20.47
C THR A 49 -34.51 56.47 20.64
N THR A 50 -34.95 57.71 20.87
CA THR A 50 -36.36 58.06 21.03
C THR A 50 -36.89 58.76 19.77
N GLY A 51 -38.21 58.79 19.59
CA GLY A 51 -38.84 59.48 18.46
C GLY A 51 -38.49 60.98 18.40
N TYR A 52 -38.26 61.62 19.55
CA TYR A 52 -37.84 63.02 19.60
C TYR A 52 -36.42 63.23 19.08
N GLU A 53 -35.49 62.31 19.36
CA GLU A 53 -34.10 62.40 18.88
C GLU A 53 -34.02 62.33 17.35
N TRP A 54 -34.88 61.53 16.73
CA TRP A 54 -35.05 61.49 15.28
C TRP A 54 -35.57 62.80 14.71
N TYR A 55 -36.61 63.37 15.33
CA TYR A 55 -37.16 64.67 14.94
C TYR A 55 -36.11 65.78 15.06
N ALA A 56 -35.40 65.84 16.19
CA ALA A 56 -34.37 66.84 16.44
C ALA A 56 -33.19 66.73 15.46
N ALA A 57 -32.74 65.52 15.14
CA ALA A 57 -31.68 65.35 14.13
C ALA A 57 -32.16 65.69 12.71
N MET A 58 -33.41 65.37 12.38
CA MET A 58 -34.02 65.70 11.09
C MET A 58 -34.17 67.22 10.93
N ILE A 59 -34.72 67.91 11.93
CA ILE A 59 -35.02 69.33 11.84
C ILE A 59 -33.75 70.18 11.69
N VAL A 60 -32.66 69.83 12.38
CA VAL A 60 -31.34 70.47 12.20
C VAL A 60 -30.78 70.21 10.81
N THR A 61 -30.86 68.97 10.33
CA THR A 61 -30.35 68.61 9.00
C THR A 61 -31.13 69.32 7.88
N VAL A 62 -32.45 69.42 8.03
CA VAL A 62 -33.31 70.18 7.12
C VAL A 62 -33.02 71.68 7.19
N ALA A 63 -32.80 72.24 8.38
CA ALA A 63 -32.44 73.65 8.54
C ALA A 63 -31.09 73.99 7.88
N GLU A 64 -30.07 73.15 8.09
CA GLU A 64 -28.78 73.26 7.41
C GLU A 64 -28.93 73.16 5.87
N ALA A 65 -29.70 72.18 5.38
CA ALA A 65 -29.96 72.01 3.96
C ALA A 65 -30.69 73.23 3.36
N LYS A 66 -31.71 73.75 4.04
CA LYS A 66 -32.46 74.95 3.63
C LYS A 66 -31.55 76.19 3.53
N LEU A 67 -30.66 76.38 4.51
CA LEU A 67 -29.66 77.45 4.47
C LEU A 67 -28.67 77.25 3.32
N GLY A 68 -28.25 76.01 3.04
CA GLY A 68 -27.35 75.68 1.95
C GLY A 68 -27.92 75.92 0.55
N ILE A 69 -29.25 75.80 0.38
CA ILE A 69 -29.96 76.08 -0.88
C ILE A 69 -30.48 77.53 -0.99
N GLY A 70 -30.10 78.43 -0.07
CA GLY A 70 -30.33 79.86 -0.19
C GLY A 70 -31.62 80.42 0.45
N TYR A 71 -32.25 79.71 1.38
CA TYR A 71 -33.39 80.27 2.14
C TYR A 71 -32.96 81.50 2.97
N GLN A 72 -33.90 82.45 3.16
CA GLN A 72 -33.67 83.65 3.96
C GLN A 72 -33.31 83.29 5.41
N ARG A 73 -32.24 83.89 5.93
CA ARG A 73 -31.76 83.67 7.32
C ARG A 73 -32.77 84.10 8.39
N THR A 74 -33.70 84.98 8.03
CA THR A 74 -34.80 85.45 8.88
C THR A 74 -36.02 84.53 8.86
N ALA A 75 -36.04 83.50 8.02
CA ALA A 75 -37.13 82.55 7.95
C ALA A 75 -37.29 81.84 9.31
N ARG A 76 -38.51 81.90 9.84
CA ARG A 76 -38.89 81.33 11.12
C ARG A 76 -39.60 79.99 10.90
N GLN A 77 -39.31 79.02 11.75
CA GLN A 77 -39.92 77.71 11.72
C GLN A 77 -40.31 77.28 13.13
N GLU A 78 -41.50 76.69 13.24
CA GLU A 78 -41.99 76.12 14.49
C GLU A 78 -41.26 74.79 14.76
N VAL A 79 -40.65 74.69 15.93
CA VAL A 79 -39.89 73.52 16.40
C VAL A 79 -40.54 73.00 17.67
N ARG A 80 -40.81 71.70 17.69
CA ARG A 80 -41.35 71.02 18.86
C ARG A 80 -40.26 70.80 19.91
N GLN A 81 -40.58 71.14 21.15
CA GLN A 81 -39.74 70.89 22.33
C GLN A 81 -40.00 69.50 22.93
N PRO A 82 -39.08 68.97 23.76
CA PRO A 82 -39.21 67.64 24.36
C PRO A 82 -40.44 67.47 25.26
N ASP A 83 -40.91 68.56 25.86
CA ASP A 83 -42.09 68.64 26.74
C ASP A 83 -43.43 68.69 25.98
N GLY A 84 -43.39 68.77 24.65
CA GLY A 84 -44.56 68.87 23.78
C GLY A 84 -44.94 70.31 23.41
N GLY A 85 -44.31 71.32 23.99
CA GLY A 85 -44.47 72.72 23.58
C GLY A 85 -43.87 72.99 22.20
N THR A 86 -44.25 74.10 21.58
CA THR A 86 -43.64 74.56 20.32
C THR A 86 -42.99 75.93 20.50
N VAL A 87 -41.82 76.10 19.89
CA VAL A 87 -41.07 77.35 19.88
C VAL A 87 -40.74 77.73 18.45
N VAL A 88 -40.89 79.01 18.12
CA VAL A 88 -40.58 79.53 16.79
C VAL A 88 -39.13 80.02 16.80
N LEU A 89 -38.27 79.35 16.04
CA LEU A 89 -36.85 79.67 15.92
C LEU A 89 -36.50 80.05 14.47
N THR A 90 -35.46 80.86 14.30
CA THR A 90 -34.91 81.15 12.96
C THR A 90 -34.09 79.97 12.45
N LEU A 91 -33.98 79.81 11.12
CA LEU A 91 -33.20 78.71 10.53
C LEU A 91 -31.75 78.61 11.06
N PRO A 92 -30.99 79.70 11.28
CA PRO A 92 -29.67 79.62 11.88
C PRO A 92 -29.66 79.15 13.34
N GLU A 93 -30.66 79.54 14.15
CA GLU A 93 -30.80 79.09 15.54
C GLU A 93 -31.12 77.60 15.63
N ILE A 94 -31.92 77.09 14.69
CA ILE A 94 -32.20 75.65 14.57
C ILE A 94 -30.93 74.90 14.15
N ALA A 95 -30.24 75.37 13.10
CA ALA A 95 -29.03 74.73 12.57
C ALA A 95 -27.87 74.69 13.58
N SER A 96 -27.79 75.69 14.47
CA SER A 96 -26.74 75.79 15.51
C SER A 96 -27.16 75.27 16.88
N SER A 97 -28.35 74.66 17.01
CA SER A 97 -28.83 74.13 18.29
C SER A 97 -27.93 72.99 18.80
N ALA A 98 -27.21 73.26 19.90
CA ALA A 98 -26.28 72.32 20.50
C ALA A 98 -26.95 70.99 20.91
N GLN A 99 -28.19 71.06 21.43
CA GLN A 99 -28.93 69.87 21.85
C GLN A 99 -29.29 68.98 20.65
N ALA A 100 -29.79 69.58 19.57
CA ALA A 100 -30.22 68.83 18.40
C ALA A 100 -29.04 68.33 17.55
N LEU A 101 -27.92 69.07 17.53
CA LEU A 101 -26.63 68.60 17.01
C LEU A 101 -26.10 67.39 17.80
N ALA A 102 -26.17 67.43 19.13
CA ALA A 102 -25.76 66.31 19.98
C ALA A 102 -26.62 65.06 19.75
N MET A 103 -27.93 65.22 19.54
CA MET A 103 -28.86 64.13 19.20
C MET A 103 -28.55 63.53 17.82
N ARG A 104 -28.20 64.37 16.83
CA ARG A 104 -27.73 63.91 15.51
C ARG A 104 -26.43 63.10 15.62
N GLU A 105 -25.45 63.58 16.39
CA GLU A 105 -24.19 62.85 16.60
C GLU A 105 -24.40 61.55 17.40
N LYS A 106 -25.37 61.51 18.33
CA LYS A 106 -25.80 60.27 18.99
C LYS A 106 -26.35 59.27 17.96
N LEU A 107 -27.27 59.69 17.10
CA LEU A 107 -27.83 58.83 16.04
C LEU A 107 -26.75 58.31 15.09
N LYS A 108 -25.85 59.17 14.61
CA LYS A 108 -24.70 58.75 13.79
C LYS A 108 -23.85 57.69 14.49
N ARG A 109 -23.50 57.91 15.77
CA ARG A 109 -22.71 56.93 16.54
C ARG A 109 -23.40 55.59 16.68
N GLU A 110 -24.72 55.56 16.92
CA GLU A 110 -25.46 54.31 17.04
C GLU A 110 -25.62 53.60 15.67
N VAL A 111 -25.80 54.36 14.57
CA VAL A 111 -25.81 53.82 13.20
C VAL A 111 -24.45 53.24 12.81
N TYR A 112 -23.37 54.02 12.91
CA TYR A 112 -22.02 53.55 12.54
C TYR A 112 -21.54 52.44 13.48
N GLY A 113 -21.82 52.54 14.78
CA GLY A 113 -21.50 51.49 15.75
C GLY A 113 -22.29 50.21 15.52
N GLY A 114 -23.55 50.32 15.09
CA GLY A 114 -24.38 49.19 14.68
C GLY A 114 -23.88 48.54 13.39
N ALA A 115 -23.52 49.34 12.38
CA ALA A 115 -22.96 48.86 11.12
C ALA A 115 -21.61 48.14 11.33
N ALA A 116 -20.73 48.69 12.16
CA ALA A 116 -19.44 48.07 12.49
C ALA A 116 -19.61 46.74 13.24
N LEU A 117 -20.56 46.66 14.17
CA LEU A 117 -20.88 45.40 14.85
C LEU A 117 -21.49 44.38 13.89
N GLY A 118 -22.44 44.83 13.06
CA GLY A 118 -23.06 44.00 12.02
C GLY A 118 -22.03 43.41 11.05
N ALA A 119 -21.07 44.22 10.60
CA ALA A 119 -19.98 43.77 9.75
C ALA A 119 -19.12 42.68 10.43
N LYS A 120 -18.77 42.83 11.71
CA LYS A 120 -18.02 41.83 12.48
C LYS A 120 -18.80 40.51 12.63
N LEU A 121 -20.09 40.59 12.94
CA LEU A 121 -20.96 39.42 13.09
C LEU A 121 -21.10 38.67 11.75
N SER A 122 -21.35 39.39 10.66
CA SER A 122 -21.43 38.81 9.32
C SER A 122 -20.11 38.19 8.88
N ALA A 123 -18.97 38.84 9.12
CA ALA A 123 -17.66 38.28 8.81
C ALA A 123 -17.40 36.97 9.57
N GLY A 124 -17.75 36.92 10.86
CA GLY A 124 -17.67 35.70 11.66
C GLY A 124 -18.58 34.57 11.14
N ALA A 125 -19.82 34.89 10.78
CA ALA A 125 -20.76 33.92 10.21
C ALA A 125 -20.27 33.37 8.86
N ILE A 126 -19.74 34.23 7.98
CA ILE A 126 -19.17 33.84 6.69
C ILE A 126 -17.93 32.95 6.90
N ALA A 127 -17.03 33.32 7.80
CA ALA A 127 -15.85 32.51 8.13
C ALA A 127 -16.23 31.13 8.68
N GLY A 128 -17.24 31.07 9.57
CA GLY A 128 -17.77 29.81 10.09
C GLY A 128 -18.37 28.93 8.99
N LEU A 129 -19.15 29.52 8.08
CA LEU A 129 -19.73 28.82 6.93
C LEU A 129 -18.63 28.25 6.01
N LEU A 130 -17.61 29.06 5.68
CA LEU A 130 -16.47 28.64 4.86
C LEU A 130 -15.67 27.52 5.54
N ALA A 131 -15.43 27.62 6.85
CA ALA A 131 -14.74 26.58 7.61
C ALA A 131 -15.52 25.26 7.62
N LEU A 132 -16.85 25.31 7.80
CA LEU A 132 -17.72 24.13 7.73
C LEU A 132 -17.64 23.44 6.37
N PHE A 133 -17.72 24.22 5.28
CA PHE A 133 -17.58 23.69 3.92
C PHE A 133 -16.18 23.14 3.65
N TRP A 134 -15.13 23.78 4.16
CA TRP A 134 -13.76 23.30 4.01
C TRP A 134 -13.54 21.95 4.71
N VAL A 135 -14.02 21.80 5.94
CA VAL A 135 -13.95 20.53 6.69
C VAL A 135 -14.73 19.43 5.98
N ARG A 136 -15.98 19.70 5.57
CA ARG A 136 -16.79 18.73 4.81
C ARG A 136 -16.19 18.39 3.45
N GLY A 137 -15.63 19.38 2.76
CA GLY A 137 -14.94 19.20 1.49
C GLY A 137 -13.74 18.26 1.61
N LYS A 138 -12.92 18.41 2.66
CA LYS A 138 -11.83 17.47 2.95
C LYS A 138 -12.30 16.05 3.23
N GLN A 139 -13.45 15.88 3.90
CA GLN A 139 -14.01 14.56 4.18
C GLN A 139 -14.56 13.89 2.91
N LEU A 140 -15.25 14.65 2.06
CA LEU A 140 -15.83 14.17 0.80
C LEU A 140 -14.79 13.97 -0.32
N GLY A 141 -13.71 14.73 -0.31
CA GLY A 141 -12.60 14.62 -1.26
C GLY A 141 -11.67 13.43 -1.00
N ARG A 142 -11.86 12.68 0.09
CA ARG A 142 -11.15 11.41 0.30
C ARG A 142 -11.73 10.38 -0.66
N ASN A 143 -10.95 10.01 -1.66
CA ASN A 143 -11.26 8.90 -2.56
C ASN A 143 -11.68 7.67 -1.73
N ARG A 144 -12.98 7.38 -1.72
CA ARG A 144 -13.53 6.20 -1.05
C ARG A 144 -13.16 4.99 -1.87
N ARG A 145 -12.17 4.22 -1.40
CA ARG A 145 -11.82 2.96 -2.03
C ARG A 145 -12.99 2.00 -1.90
N ILE A 146 -13.53 1.57 -3.04
CA ILE A 146 -14.66 0.62 -3.10
C ILE A 146 -14.15 -0.82 -2.97
N ARG A 147 -13.04 -1.17 -3.64
CA ARG A 147 -12.42 -2.52 -3.67
C ARG A 147 -10.97 -2.48 -4.20
N GLY A 148 -10.22 -3.58 -4.11
CA GLY A 148 -8.93 -3.77 -4.82
C GLY A 148 -7.72 -4.03 -3.93
N ALA A 149 -6.50 -3.71 -4.38
CA ALA A 149 -5.34 -3.63 -3.47
C ALA A 149 -5.39 -2.30 -2.69
N GLU A 150 -4.74 -2.24 -1.53
CA GLU A 150 -4.61 -1.02 -0.74
C GLU A 150 -3.12 -0.79 -0.44
N LEU A 151 -2.63 0.40 -0.81
CA LEU A 151 -1.31 0.84 -0.38
C LEU A 151 -1.41 1.31 1.06
N ALA A 152 -0.56 0.77 1.91
CA ALA A 152 -0.48 1.11 3.32
C ALA A 152 0.96 1.45 3.68
N THR A 153 1.13 2.37 4.61
CA THR A 153 2.43 2.66 5.21
C THR A 153 2.91 1.46 6.04
N VAL A 154 4.22 1.37 6.28
CA VAL A 154 4.82 0.34 7.14
C VAL A 154 4.17 0.33 8.54
N GLY A 155 3.88 1.51 9.08
CA GLY A 155 3.23 1.65 10.39
C GLY A 155 1.79 1.14 10.41
N GLU A 156 1.04 1.33 9.32
CA GLU A 156 -0.32 0.79 9.17
C GLU A 156 -0.30 -0.73 8.98
N LEU A 157 0.62 -1.26 8.16
CA LEU A 157 0.79 -2.71 8.00
C LEU A 157 1.12 -3.38 9.33
N ARG A 158 2.06 -2.81 10.11
CA ARG A 158 2.39 -3.32 11.45
C ARG A 158 1.18 -3.29 12.39
N ARG A 159 0.38 -2.22 12.36
CA ARG A 159 -0.86 -2.11 13.15
C ARG A 159 -1.92 -3.14 12.76
N ARG A 160 -1.97 -3.57 11.50
CA ARG A 160 -2.88 -4.62 11.02
C ARG A 160 -2.38 -6.02 11.38
N ILE A 161 -1.06 -6.28 11.29
CA ILE A 161 -0.47 -7.62 11.45
C ILE A 161 -0.23 -7.98 12.91
N LEU A 162 0.37 -7.09 13.70
CA LEU A 162 0.87 -7.43 15.04
C LEU A 162 -0.23 -7.83 16.04
N PRO A 163 -1.40 -7.17 16.11
CA PRO A 163 -2.44 -7.56 17.06
C PRO A 163 -3.00 -8.96 16.79
N LEU A 164 -3.23 -9.31 15.53
CA LEU A 164 -3.70 -10.64 15.12
C LEU A 164 -2.66 -11.70 15.50
N ARG A 165 -1.39 -11.41 15.24
CA ARG A 165 -0.30 -12.31 15.59
C ARG A 165 -0.15 -12.48 17.10
N ARG A 166 -0.27 -11.41 17.90
CA ARG A 166 -0.24 -11.50 19.37
C ARG A 166 -1.35 -12.40 19.90
N ARG A 167 -2.56 -12.29 19.35
CA ARG A 167 -3.69 -13.16 19.69
C ARG A 167 -3.43 -14.62 19.33
N ALA A 168 -2.82 -14.87 18.17
CA ALA A 168 -2.45 -16.22 17.75
C ALA A 168 -1.36 -16.83 18.64
N LEU A 169 -0.31 -16.04 18.95
CA LEU A 169 0.78 -16.46 19.83
C LEU A 169 0.32 -16.73 21.26
N GLY A 170 -0.63 -15.96 21.78
CA GLY A 170 -1.21 -16.19 23.12
C GLY A 170 -1.99 -17.50 23.27
N ARG A 171 -2.32 -18.18 22.15
CA ARG A 171 -2.97 -19.51 22.14
C ARG A 171 -1.96 -20.66 22.05
N LEU A 172 -0.68 -20.35 21.83
CA LEU A 172 0.38 -21.34 21.70
C LEU A 172 1.14 -21.46 23.01
N SER A 173 1.66 -22.65 23.31
CA SER A 173 2.58 -22.84 24.44
C SER A 173 3.81 -21.93 24.29
N PRO A 174 4.45 -21.49 25.39
CA PRO A 174 5.61 -20.59 25.34
C PRO A 174 6.74 -21.09 24.41
N HIS A 175 6.97 -22.40 24.35
CA HIS A 175 7.95 -23.01 23.44
C HIS A 175 7.58 -22.91 21.94
N ARG A 176 6.30 -22.71 21.61
CA ARG A 176 5.79 -22.53 20.23
C ARG A 176 5.56 -21.06 19.88
N ALA A 177 5.54 -20.16 20.86
CA ALA A 177 5.31 -18.73 20.66
C ALA A 177 6.58 -18.01 20.19
N ARG A 178 6.97 -18.23 18.93
CA ARG A 178 8.16 -17.59 18.32
C ARG A 178 7.83 -16.23 17.68
N ALA A 179 8.82 -15.35 17.68
CA ALA A 179 8.71 -14.06 17.01
C ALA A 179 8.52 -14.22 15.49
N PRO A 180 7.83 -13.28 14.81
CA PRO A 180 7.78 -13.20 13.36
C PRO A 180 9.12 -13.28 12.67
N TYR A 181 9.18 -14.09 11.61
CA TYR A 181 10.00 -13.70 10.48
C TYR A 181 9.53 -12.34 9.96
N ARG A 182 10.47 -11.58 9.42
CA ARG A 182 10.25 -10.25 8.89
C ARG A 182 10.80 -10.18 7.48
N ILE A 183 10.06 -9.54 6.60
CA ILE A 183 10.49 -9.21 5.25
C ILE A 183 10.63 -7.70 5.13
N ALA A 184 11.84 -7.21 4.83
CA ALA A 184 12.15 -5.78 4.81
C ALA A 184 11.68 -5.03 6.08
N GLY A 185 11.86 -5.65 7.26
CA GLY A 185 11.45 -5.08 8.55
C GLY A 185 9.94 -5.14 8.85
N VAL A 186 9.12 -5.74 7.98
CA VAL A 186 7.68 -5.96 8.20
C VAL A 186 7.45 -7.40 8.66
N PRO A 187 6.79 -7.65 9.81
CA PRO A 187 6.52 -9.01 10.28
C PRO A 187 5.58 -9.75 9.32
N TYR A 188 5.83 -11.03 9.10
CA TYR A 188 4.92 -11.88 8.34
C TYR A 188 3.53 -11.90 9.01
N PRO A 189 2.45 -11.85 8.23
CA PRO A 189 1.12 -12.21 8.70
C PRO A 189 1.09 -13.62 9.28
N GLU A 190 0.10 -13.88 10.13
CA GLU A 190 -0.12 -15.23 10.66
C GLU A 190 -0.27 -16.24 9.52
N ARG A 191 0.42 -17.38 9.60
CA ARG A 191 0.46 -18.48 8.60
C ARG A 191 1.01 -18.11 7.21
N ALA A 192 1.37 -16.86 6.95
CA ALA A 192 1.94 -16.47 5.67
C ALA A 192 3.36 -17.05 5.45
N GLU A 193 4.09 -17.38 6.52
CA GLU A 193 5.42 -18.00 6.47
C GLU A 193 5.39 -19.34 5.71
N THR A 194 4.28 -20.09 5.75
CA THR A 194 4.12 -21.39 5.08
C THR A 194 3.39 -21.31 3.73
N GLN A 195 3.04 -20.11 3.26
CA GLN A 195 2.33 -19.91 1.98
C GLN A 195 3.29 -19.58 0.82
N HIS A 196 4.59 -19.76 1.04
CA HIS A 196 5.67 -19.35 0.16
C HIS A 196 5.78 -17.82 0.00
N THR A 197 6.93 -17.35 -0.47
CA THR A 197 7.17 -15.94 -0.74
C THR A 197 7.94 -15.80 -2.03
N ILE A 198 7.42 -14.97 -2.93
CA ILE A 198 8.11 -14.61 -4.16
C ILE A 198 8.76 -13.23 -4.00
N VAL A 199 10.08 -13.17 -4.22
CA VAL A 199 10.85 -11.92 -4.19
C VAL A 199 11.25 -11.59 -5.63
N SER A 200 10.66 -10.52 -6.18
CA SER A 200 10.91 -10.09 -7.56
C SER A 200 11.54 -8.70 -7.60
N GLY A 201 12.50 -8.50 -8.49
CA GLY A 201 13.22 -7.24 -8.65
C GLY A 201 14.38 -7.35 -9.62
N THR A 202 14.84 -6.22 -10.17
CA THR A 202 15.98 -6.16 -11.11
C THR A 202 17.32 -6.47 -10.41
N THR A 203 18.40 -6.64 -11.17
CA THR A 203 19.76 -6.73 -10.60
C THR A 203 20.07 -5.45 -9.82
N GLY A 204 20.68 -5.59 -8.64
CA GLY A 204 20.97 -4.45 -7.75
C GLY A 204 19.80 -3.96 -6.87
N SER A 205 18.58 -4.47 -7.02
CA SER A 205 17.41 -4.06 -6.22
C SER A 205 17.41 -4.54 -4.75
N GLY A 206 18.44 -5.24 -4.29
CA GLY A 206 18.56 -5.71 -2.91
C GLY A 206 17.93 -7.08 -2.60
N LYS A 207 17.57 -7.89 -3.61
CA LYS A 207 17.03 -9.25 -3.40
C LYS A 207 17.91 -10.11 -2.48
N THR A 208 19.22 -10.13 -2.74
CA THR A 208 20.19 -10.89 -1.93
C THR A 208 20.19 -10.40 -0.48
N VAL A 209 20.16 -9.09 -0.26
CA VAL A 209 20.10 -8.50 1.09
C VAL A 209 18.85 -8.95 1.84
N LEU A 210 17.69 -8.91 1.17
CA LEU A 210 16.42 -9.35 1.76
C LEU A 210 16.42 -10.84 2.11
N ILE A 211 16.95 -11.71 1.23
CA ILE A 211 17.02 -13.15 1.50
C ILE A 211 18.06 -13.45 2.59
N SER A 212 19.21 -12.77 2.60
CA SER A 212 20.22 -12.89 3.65
C SER A 212 19.67 -12.51 5.03
N ASP A 213 18.86 -11.47 5.12
CA ASP A 213 18.15 -11.10 6.36
C ASP A 213 17.21 -12.22 6.83
N LEU A 214 16.48 -12.87 5.92
CA LEU A 214 15.64 -14.02 6.26
C LEU A 214 16.46 -15.23 6.72
N VAL A 215 17.59 -15.54 6.05
CA VAL A 215 18.49 -16.63 6.46
C VAL A 215 19.09 -16.37 7.85
N ALA A 216 19.47 -15.12 8.14
CA ALA A 216 19.94 -14.73 9.46
C ALA A 216 18.87 -14.95 10.54
N GLN A 217 17.62 -14.59 10.27
CA GLN A 217 16.50 -14.83 11.19
C GLN A 217 16.22 -16.33 11.40
N ILE A 218 16.31 -17.15 10.35
CA ILE A 218 16.15 -18.61 10.44
C ILE A 218 17.22 -19.20 11.37
N ARG A 219 18.48 -18.74 11.19
CA ARG A 219 19.61 -19.12 12.02
C ARG A 219 19.44 -18.70 13.48
N GLU A 220 19.01 -17.46 13.73
CA GLU A 220 18.74 -16.95 15.09
C GLU A 220 17.66 -17.79 15.80
N ARG A 221 16.67 -18.29 15.05
CA ARG A 221 15.62 -19.18 15.56
C ARG A 221 16.04 -20.64 15.71
N GLY A 222 17.27 -21.00 15.33
CA GLY A 222 17.75 -22.38 15.30
C GLY A 222 16.92 -23.28 14.39
N GLU A 223 16.33 -22.71 13.33
CA GLU A 223 15.56 -23.45 12.33
C GLU A 223 16.45 -23.88 11.16
N ARG A 224 16.01 -24.90 10.42
CA ARG A 224 16.73 -25.44 9.28
C ARG A 224 16.26 -24.77 7.99
N CYS A 225 17.18 -24.51 7.07
CA CYS A 225 16.86 -24.12 5.71
C CYS A 225 17.80 -24.80 4.71
N VAL A 226 17.27 -25.05 3.51
CA VAL A 226 18.06 -25.46 2.35
C VAL A 226 18.19 -24.25 1.44
N VAL A 227 19.42 -23.90 1.07
CA VAL A 227 19.70 -22.72 0.23
C VAL A 227 20.34 -23.18 -1.07
N TYR A 228 19.65 -22.93 -2.18
CA TYR A 228 20.25 -23.05 -3.51
C TYR A 228 21.10 -21.81 -3.81
N ASP A 229 22.42 -21.96 -3.77
CA ASP A 229 23.37 -20.85 -3.83
C ASP A 229 24.25 -20.90 -5.09
N LYS A 230 23.67 -20.51 -6.23
CA LYS A 230 24.38 -20.52 -7.53
C LYS A 230 25.68 -19.69 -7.54
N MET A 231 25.73 -18.58 -6.79
CA MET A 231 26.86 -17.64 -6.83
C MET A 231 27.82 -17.79 -5.64
N GLY A 232 27.54 -18.68 -4.69
CA GLY A 232 28.33 -18.84 -3.47
C GLY A 232 28.17 -17.69 -2.46
N SER A 233 27.24 -16.76 -2.68
CA SER A 233 27.08 -15.56 -1.84
C SER A 233 26.61 -15.91 -0.44
N TYR A 234 25.69 -16.87 -0.32
CA TYR A 234 25.16 -17.30 0.98
C TYR A 234 26.14 -18.22 1.69
N THR A 235 26.81 -19.10 0.94
CA THR A 235 27.88 -19.97 1.44
C THR A 235 28.99 -19.10 2.05
N ARG A 236 29.47 -18.09 1.33
CA ARG A 236 30.49 -17.15 1.85
C ARG A 236 30.04 -16.42 3.12
N ALA A 237 28.78 -16.01 3.18
CA ALA A 237 28.28 -15.19 4.29
C ALA A 237 27.89 -16.02 5.53
N PHE A 238 27.39 -17.24 5.34
CA PHE A 238 26.73 -18.01 6.39
C PHE A 238 27.38 -19.36 6.68
N TYR A 239 28.07 -20.02 5.75
CA TYR A 239 28.53 -21.40 5.95
C TYR A 239 29.46 -21.54 7.16
N ASP A 240 29.14 -22.51 8.02
CA ASP A 240 29.94 -22.92 9.16
C ASP A 240 30.16 -24.45 9.13
N PRO A 241 31.40 -24.92 8.92
CA PRO A 241 31.69 -26.35 8.75
C PRO A 241 31.38 -27.20 9.97
N ARG A 242 31.14 -26.60 11.15
CA ARG A 242 30.78 -27.34 12.37
C ARG A 242 29.31 -27.76 12.43
N ARG A 243 28.46 -27.20 11.55
CA ARG A 243 27.00 -27.38 11.62
C ARG A 243 26.29 -27.41 10.26
N ASP A 244 26.86 -26.77 9.24
CA ASP A 244 26.21 -26.60 7.95
C ASP A 244 26.77 -27.62 6.96
N THR A 245 25.89 -28.18 6.12
CA THR A 245 26.28 -29.05 5.03
C THR A 245 26.36 -28.27 3.73
N LEU A 246 27.51 -28.35 3.04
CA LEU A 246 27.67 -27.82 1.68
C LEU A 246 27.63 -28.98 0.69
N LEU A 247 26.55 -29.11 -0.07
CA LEU A 247 26.44 -30.13 -1.11
C LEU A 247 26.83 -29.54 -2.47
N ASN A 248 28.08 -29.77 -2.89
CA ASN A 248 28.60 -29.29 -4.16
C ASN A 248 29.66 -30.29 -4.71
N PRO A 249 29.40 -30.98 -5.83
CA PRO A 249 30.32 -31.98 -6.36
C PRO A 249 31.73 -31.46 -6.69
N LEU A 250 31.89 -30.14 -6.89
CA LEU A 250 33.18 -29.54 -7.22
C LEU A 250 33.85 -28.85 -6.02
N ASP A 251 33.35 -29.09 -4.80
CA ASP A 251 33.90 -28.55 -3.57
C ASP A 251 34.41 -29.67 -2.66
N ALA A 252 35.67 -29.57 -2.21
CA ALA A 252 36.31 -30.58 -1.36
C ALA A 252 35.61 -30.77 0.00
N ARG A 253 34.78 -29.82 0.43
CA ARG A 253 34.00 -29.89 1.68
C ARG A 253 32.71 -30.69 1.53
N SER A 254 32.35 -31.09 0.30
CA SER A 254 31.10 -31.81 0.06
C SER A 254 31.14 -33.18 0.73
N PRO A 255 30.11 -33.55 1.51
CA PRO A 255 30.04 -34.88 2.08
C PRO A 255 29.74 -35.92 0.99
N ARG A 256 29.84 -37.19 1.38
CA ARG A 256 29.35 -38.29 0.55
C ARG A 256 27.83 -38.27 0.55
N TRP A 257 27.26 -37.81 -0.56
CA TRP A 257 25.84 -37.92 -0.84
C TRP A 257 25.62 -38.87 -2.01
N SER A 258 24.57 -39.68 -1.92
CA SER A 258 24.26 -40.67 -2.94
C SER A 258 22.75 -40.98 -2.91
N PRO A 259 22.10 -41.23 -4.07
CA PRO A 259 20.72 -41.69 -4.12
C PRO A 259 20.46 -42.92 -3.23
N PHE A 260 21.47 -43.77 -3.07
CA PHE A 260 21.41 -44.96 -2.21
C PHE A 260 21.28 -44.62 -0.72
N LEU A 261 21.85 -43.49 -0.27
CA LEU A 261 21.70 -43.02 1.12
C LEU A 261 20.30 -42.45 1.38
N GLU A 262 19.63 -41.98 0.33
CA GLU A 262 18.29 -41.41 0.43
C GLU A 262 17.19 -42.47 0.37
N ALA A 263 17.41 -43.57 -0.34
CA ALA A 263 16.38 -44.58 -0.59
C ALA A 263 16.17 -45.51 0.62
N ARG A 264 14.93 -45.60 1.12
CA ARG A 264 14.50 -46.59 2.13
C ARG A 264 13.85 -47.82 1.49
N SER A 265 13.33 -47.67 0.27
CA SER A 265 12.64 -48.68 -0.50
C SER A 265 13.01 -48.57 -1.98
N PRO A 266 12.72 -49.57 -2.83
CA PRO A 266 12.94 -49.46 -4.28
C PRO A 266 12.22 -48.27 -4.91
N ARG A 267 11.00 -47.94 -4.43
CA ARG A 267 10.16 -46.86 -4.97
C ARG A 267 10.73 -45.45 -4.77
N ASP A 268 11.66 -45.31 -3.83
CA ASP A 268 12.32 -44.02 -3.61
C ASP A 268 13.23 -43.67 -4.81
N PHE A 269 13.76 -44.66 -5.52
CA PHE A 269 14.51 -44.42 -6.74
C PHE A 269 13.64 -43.86 -7.87
N ASP A 270 12.38 -44.28 -7.99
CA ASP A 270 11.43 -43.69 -8.94
C ASP A 270 11.17 -42.21 -8.61
N THR A 271 11.03 -41.89 -7.32
CA THR A 271 10.83 -40.51 -6.85
C THR A 271 12.05 -39.64 -7.14
N MET A 272 13.26 -40.17 -6.89
CA MET A 272 14.51 -39.48 -7.23
C MET A 272 14.67 -39.32 -8.74
N ALA A 273 14.33 -40.33 -9.54
CA ALA A 273 14.38 -40.27 -10.98
C ALA A 273 13.48 -39.13 -11.52
N ALA A 274 12.28 -38.98 -10.94
CA ALA A 274 11.36 -37.91 -11.30
C ALA A 274 11.93 -36.50 -10.99
N ALA A 275 12.70 -36.37 -9.91
CA ALA A 275 13.36 -35.12 -9.53
C ALA A 275 14.62 -34.82 -10.35
N LEU A 276 15.45 -35.84 -10.63
CA LEU A 276 16.70 -35.71 -11.37
C LEU A 276 16.48 -35.51 -12.86
N ILE A 277 15.44 -36.13 -13.43
CA ILE A 277 15.13 -36.09 -14.87
C ILE A 277 13.79 -35.38 -15.02
N PRO A 278 13.76 -34.02 -15.05
CA PRO A 278 12.53 -33.27 -15.12
C PRO A 278 11.88 -33.39 -16.51
N GLN A 279 10.55 -33.48 -16.55
CA GLN A 279 9.80 -33.41 -17.79
C GLN A 279 9.58 -31.94 -18.17
N GLN A 280 9.99 -31.54 -19.37
CA GLN A 280 9.74 -30.18 -19.85
C GLN A 280 8.27 -30.04 -20.27
N LYS A 281 7.69 -28.86 -20.07
CA LYS A 281 6.26 -28.61 -20.32
C LYS A 281 5.85 -28.79 -21.79
N ASP A 282 6.80 -28.59 -22.69
CA ASP A 282 6.57 -28.64 -24.15
C ASP A 282 7.09 -29.94 -24.79
N THR A 283 7.45 -30.95 -23.99
CA THR A 283 7.90 -32.24 -24.51
C THR A 283 6.73 -32.99 -25.15
N VAL A 284 6.78 -33.12 -26.48
CA VAL A 284 5.75 -33.81 -27.30
C VAL A 284 5.71 -35.32 -27.04
N ASP A 285 6.86 -35.93 -26.72
CA ASP A 285 6.96 -37.37 -26.48
C ASP A 285 7.51 -37.68 -25.06
N PRO A 286 6.65 -38.09 -24.11
CA PRO A 286 7.06 -38.41 -22.74
C PRO A 286 7.82 -39.74 -22.62
N PHE A 287 7.90 -40.53 -23.70
CA PHE A 287 8.55 -41.84 -23.70
C PHE A 287 10.00 -41.75 -23.22
N TRP A 288 10.80 -40.86 -23.81
CA TRP A 288 12.23 -40.76 -23.51
C TRP A 288 12.52 -40.41 -22.05
N VAL A 289 11.73 -39.51 -21.47
CA VAL A 289 11.84 -39.12 -20.06
C VAL A 289 11.43 -40.29 -19.16
N THR A 290 10.33 -40.97 -19.51
CA THR A 290 9.83 -42.11 -18.73
C THR A 290 10.80 -43.29 -18.76
N ALA A 291 11.32 -43.62 -19.95
CA ALA A 291 12.29 -44.69 -20.14
C ALA A 291 13.60 -44.40 -19.41
N ALA A 292 14.10 -43.15 -19.46
CA ALA A 292 15.28 -42.74 -18.70
C ALA A 292 15.07 -42.89 -17.19
N ARG A 293 13.91 -42.47 -16.68
CA ARG A 293 13.57 -42.63 -15.26
C ARG A 293 13.51 -44.09 -14.83
N GLN A 294 12.88 -44.94 -15.64
CA GLN A 294 12.80 -46.37 -15.38
C GLN A 294 14.19 -47.01 -15.40
N LEU A 295 15.03 -46.67 -16.38
CA LEU A 295 16.39 -47.21 -16.45
C LEU A 295 17.22 -46.79 -15.24
N PHE A 296 17.13 -45.52 -14.80
CA PHE A 296 17.79 -45.07 -13.57
C PHE A 296 17.30 -45.84 -12.34
N ALA A 297 15.98 -45.93 -12.15
CA ALA A 297 15.40 -46.51 -10.94
C ALA A 297 15.69 -48.02 -10.83
N ASN A 298 15.56 -48.76 -11.93
CA ASN A 298 15.87 -50.20 -11.95
C ASN A 298 17.37 -50.44 -11.85
N GLY A 299 18.20 -49.64 -12.52
CA GLY A 299 19.66 -49.76 -12.41
C GLY A 299 20.17 -49.49 -10.99
N ALA A 300 19.63 -48.47 -10.31
CA ALA A 300 19.91 -48.24 -8.91
C ALA A 300 19.38 -49.38 -8.02
N GLY A 301 18.19 -49.92 -8.32
CA GLY A 301 17.63 -51.09 -7.63
C GLY A 301 18.53 -52.31 -7.69
N VAL A 302 18.96 -52.71 -8.89
CA VAL A 302 19.84 -53.86 -9.15
C VAL A 302 21.18 -53.70 -8.45
N LEU A 303 21.79 -52.52 -8.50
CA LEU A 303 23.05 -52.27 -7.79
C LEU A 303 22.88 -52.35 -6.27
N ARG A 304 21.77 -51.81 -5.73
CA ARG A 304 21.50 -51.87 -4.29
C ARG A 304 21.33 -53.32 -3.81
N GLU A 305 20.65 -54.17 -4.58
CA GLU A 305 20.49 -55.60 -4.27
C GLU A 305 21.83 -56.34 -4.26
N ARG A 306 22.79 -55.88 -5.07
CA ARG A 306 24.18 -56.37 -5.09
C ARG A 306 25.07 -55.75 -4.01
N GLY A 307 24.53 -54.90 -3.14
CA GLY A 307 25.28 -54.20 -2.08
C GLY A 307 26.17 -53.05 -2.57
N VAL A 308 26.03 -52.63 -3.83
CA VAL A 308 26.78 -51.54 -4.45
C VAL A 308 26.02 -50.24 -4.26
N THR A 309 26.69 -49.19 -3.76
CA THR A 309 26.04 -47.92 -3.38
C THR A 309 26.82 -46.66 -3.82
N GLU A 310 27.90 -46.86 -4.57
CA GLU A 310 28.78 -45.84 -5.11
C GLU A 310 28.16 -45.16 -6.33
N ASN A 311 28.24 -43.83 -6.37
CA ASN A 311 27.69 -43.04 -7.46
C ASN A 311 28.44 -43.30 -8.76
N ARG A 312 29.78 -43.43 -8.68
CA ARG A 312 30.61 -43.72 -9.85
C ARG A 312 30.22 -45.03 -10.51
N VAL A 313 29.94 -46.06 -9.71
CA VAL A 313 29.52 -47.38 -10.22
C VAL A 313 28.12 -47.31 -10.82
N LEU A 314 27.19 -46.55 -10.24
CA LEU A 314 25.88 -46.30 -10.84
C LEU A 314 25.98 -45.63 -12.21
N VAL A 315 26.77 -44.57 -12.31
CA VAL A 315 26.96 -43.84 -13.58
C VAL A 315 27.66 -44.72 -14.62
N GLU A 316 28.71 -45.44 -14.23
CA GLU A 316 29.41 -46.39 -15.10
C GLU A 316 28.48 -47.52 -15.58
N HIS A 317 27.67 -48.07 -14.68
CA HIS A 317 26.71 -49.12 -14.98
C HIS A 317 25.69 -48.66 -16.02
N LEU A 318 25.08 -47.48 -15.81
CA LEU A 318 24.02 -46.97 -16.67
C LEU A 318 24.52 -46.44 -18.02
N LEU A 319 25.69 -45.77 -18.03
CA LEU A 319 26.12 -44.98 -19.19
C LEU A 319 27.26 -45.64 -19.99
N LYS A 320 28.14 -46.42 -19.35
CA LYS A 320 29.39 -46.91 -19.96
C LYS A 320 29.39 -48.42 -20.23
N THR A 321 28.52 -49.18 -19.58
CA THR A 321 28.43 -50.65 -19.76
C THR A 321 27.99 -51.02 -21.18
N ASP A 322 28.48 -52.11 -21.74
CA ASP A 322 27.99 -52.65 -23.03
C ASP A 322 26.48 -52.89 -22.98
N LEU A 323 25.74 -52.63 -24.07
CA LEU A 323 24.27 -52.78 -24.07
C LEU A 323 23.82 -54.19 -23.71
N SER A 324 24.47 -55.23 -24.26
CA SER A 324 24.14 -56.63 -23.94
C SER A 324 24.29 -56.95 -22.46
N LYS A 325 25.36 -56.45 -21.81
CA LYS A 325 25.58 -56.64 -20.37
C LYS A 325 24.63 -55.81 -19.52
N LEU A 326 24.26 -54.62 -19.97
CA LEU A 326 23.26 -53.81 -19.29
C LEU A 326 21.88 -54.49 -19.39
N ALA A 327 21.53 -55.06 -20.54
CA ALA A 327 20.29 -55.80 -20.73
C ALA A 327 20.21 -57.04 -19.82
N GLU A 328 21.30 -57.80 -19.73
CA GLU A 328 21.45 -58.92 -18.79
C GLU A 328 21.29 -58.45 -17.33
N ALA A 329 21.93 -57.35 -16.96
CA ALA A 329 21.80 -56.80 -15.61
C ALA A 329 20.36 -56.33 -15.29
N MET A 330 19.60 -55.89 -16.30
CA MET A 330 18.20 -55.46 -16.16
C MET A 330 17.21 -56.63 -16.33
N GLU A 331 17.66 -57.88 -16.46
CA GLU A 331 16.77 -59.03 -16.66
C GLU A 331 15.73 -59.15 -15.53
N GLY A 332 14.46 -59.35 -15.91
CA GLY A 332 13.34 -59.43 -14.97
C GLY A 332 12.87 -58.09 -14.43
N THR A 333 13.50 -56.98 -14.84
CA THR A 333 13.04 -55.62 -14.53
C THR A 333 12.22 -55.03 -15.68
N VAL A 334 11.45 -53.97 -15.38
CA VAL A 334 10.71 -53.24 -16.43
C VAL A 334 11.62 -52.49 -17.40
N ALA A 335 12.90 -52.29 -17.05
CA ALA A 335 13.85 -51.56 -17.88
C ALA A 335 14.52 -52.45 -18.95
N GLN A 336 14.36 -53.78 -18.90
CA GLN A 336 14.99 -54.70 -19.84
C GLN A 336 14.67 -54.38 -21.30
N SER A 337 13.40 -54.08 -21.60
CA SER A 337 12.95 -53.75 -22.97
C SER A 337 13.48 -52.41 -23.48
N ILE A 338 13.98 -51.54 -22.60
CA ILE A 338 14.53 -50.23 -22.95
C ILE A 338 15.96 -50.36 -23.48
N VAL A 339 16.70 -51.34 -22.95
CA VAL A 339 18.12 -51.58 -23.24
C VAL A 339 18.35 -52.77 -24.17
N ASP A 340 17.34 -53.09 -24.97
CA ASP A 340 17.34 -54.20 -25.92
C ASP A 340 18.53 -54.11 -26.91
N PRO A 341 19.45 -55.09 -26.92
CA PRO A 341 20.57 -55.13 -27.85
C PRO A 341 20.17 -55.17 -29.33
N ASP A 342 18.97 -55.69 -29.64
CA ASP A 342 18.43 -55.75 -31.00
C ASP A 342 17.90 -54.38 -31.46
N ASN A 343 17.65 -53.46 -30.52
CA ASN A 343 17.24 -52.09 -30.79
C ASN A 343 18.16 -51.04 -30.11
N PRO A 344 19.44 -50.95 -30.53
CA PRO A 344 20.43 -50.14 -29.84
C PRO A 344 20.15 -48.63 -29.94
N LYS A 345 19.45 -48.16 -30.98
CA LYS A 345 19.14 -46.73 -31.15
C LYS A 345 18.25 -46.17 -30.04
N THR A 346 17.29 -46.97 -29.58
CA THR A 346 16.40 -46.60 -28.48
C THR A 346 17.19 -46.50 -27.18
N ALA A 347 17.97 -47.54 -26.86
CA ALA A 347 18.80 -47.59 -25.67
C ALA A 347 19.82 -46.44 -25.60
N LEU A 348 20.49 -46.14 -26.73
CA LEU A 348 21.43 -45.02 -26.84
C LEU A 348 20.76 -43.66 -26.64
N SER A 349 19.55 -43.47 -27.18
CA SER A 349 18.76 -42.24 -26.97
C SER A 349 18.38 -42.06 -25.51
N VAL A 350 17.98 -43.14 -24.83
CA VAL A 350 17.66 -43.11 -23.39
C VAL A 350 18.91 -42.84 -22.55
N ARG A 351 20.06 -43.44 -22.89
CA ARG A 351 21.34 -43.13 -22.23
C ARG A 351 21.75 -41.68 -22.42
N ALA A 352 21.59 -41.10 -23.61
CA ALA A 352 21.89 -39.70 -23.85
C ALA A 352 21.05 -38.78 -22.94
N MET A 353 19.77 -39.11 -22.75
CA MET A 353 18.90 -38.41 -21.79
C MET A 353 19.40 -38.54 -20.35
N LEU A 354 19.83 -39.73 -19.93
CA LEU A 354 20.41 -39.94 -18.61
C LEU A 354 21.69 -39.13 -18.41
N THR A 355 22.65 -39.20 -19.35
CA THR A 355 23.92 -38.48 -19.26
C THR A 355 23.73 -36.99 -18.96
N ALA A 356 22.75 -36.35 -19.61
CA ALA A 356 22.45 -34.93 -19.40
C ALA A 356 21.94 -34.58 -17.99
N ASN A 357 21.39 -35.56 -17.25
CA ASN A 357 20.72 -35.33 -15.97
C ASN A 357 21.45 -35.95 -14.76
N ILE A 358 22.12 -37.09 -14.94
CA ILE A 358 22.76 -37.83 -13.84
C ILE A 358 24.29 -37.75 -13.84
N GLY A 359 24.90 -37.18 -14.88
CA GLY A 359 26.37 -37.08 -14.98
C GLY A 359 27.03 -36.35 -13.81
N ALA A 360 26.31 -35.43 -13.15
CA ALA A 360 26.81 -34.74 -11.97
C ALA A 360 27.11 -35.66 -10.77
N LEU A 361 26.49 -36.85 -10.72
CA LEU A 361 26.72 -37.83 -9.66
C LEU A 361 28.15 -38.39 -9.66
N GLU A 362 28.81 -38.45 -10.83
CA GLU A 362 30.19 -38.95 -10.97
C GLU A 362 31.21 -38.09 -10.23
N TYR A 363 30.90 -36.80 -10.04
CA TYR A 363 31.78 -35.86 -9.35
C TYR A 363 31.57 -35.82 -7.84
N LEU A 364 30.52 -36.46 -7.32
CA LEU A 364 30.32 -36.56 -5.88
C LEU A 364 31.28 -37.58 -5.27
N PRO A 365 31.82 -37.32 -4.06
CA PRO A 365 32.75 -38.23 -3.42
C PRO A 365 32.05 -39.53 -3.01
N ASP A 366 32.65 -40.68 -3.36
CA ASP A 366 32.18 -42.01 -2.93
C ASP A 366 32.66 -42.36 -1.49
N THR A 367 33.59 -41.57 -0.95
CA THR A 367 34.18 -41.74 0.39
C THR A 367 33.96 -40.49 1.25
N GLY A 368 34.10 -40.62 2.57
CA GLY A 368 33.86 -39.53 3.53
C GLY A 368 32.60 -39.71 4.35
N GLU A 369 32.24 -38.69 5.13
CA GLU A 369 31.07 -38.72 6.01
C GLU A 369 29.78 -38.86 5.16
N PRO A 370 28.95 -39.90 5.41
CA PRO A 370 27.70 -40.05 4.70
C PRO A 370 26.71 -38.96 5.11
N PHE A 371 26.09 -38.32 4.11
CA PHE A 371 25.06 -37.33 4.31
C PHE A 371 23.76 -37.74 3.62
N SER A 372 22.65 -37.61 4.34
CA SER A 372 21.28 -37.75 3.83
C SER A 372 20.50 -36.50 4.21
N ILE A 373 19.69 -36.01 3.27
CA ILE A 373 18.85 -34.82 3.42
C ILE A 373 17.64 -35.11 4.33
N ARG A 374 17.27 -36.38 4.51
CA ARG A 374 16.07 -36.85 5.23
C ARG A 374 16.02 -36.51 6.72
#